data_AF-A0A349LTL3-F1
#
_entry.id   AF-A0A349LTL3-F1
#
_cell.length_a   1.000
_cell.length_b   1.000
_cell.length_c   1.000
_cell.angle_alpha   90.00
_cell.angle_beta   90.00
_cell.angle_gamma   90.00
#
_symmetry.space_group_name_H-M   'P 1'
#
loop_
_entity.id
_entity.type
_entity.pdbx_description
1 polymer ?
#
loop_
_entity_poly.entity_id
_entity_poly.type
_entity_poly.pdbx_seq_one_letter_code
_entity_poly.pdbx_strand_id
1 'polypeptide(L)'
;MKKSTIALAVMLPIALIGGYQAGKTSRPDAPAVVKEASLGTAGGSKKLTVLGEASPTATVHQVKPGMLIMDAVKAAKPGDIIQVFPGDYIETVYIDKDNIRLSGVIIDGKRPRLYGEDRLNDAILYSGNNILIENFLITKYKGNGIMGQAGNNFEIRNNIIDDTGVYGIFPQLGDNGIVEDNIVSGIEDAGIYVGMSDHIHVTNNEVFDSVAGIEIENSRHAVVENNFVHGNTGGILAFVTPGLPIKTTHDVIIRNNWIRGNNTKNFGAPGSTVSGIPAGTGILIMAADKVIVEGNLIVDNKTAGIIVTDHANAPNITMDPESDPNSDEISLLNNTMYHNGYDTIPEAKVLLGAELKQGEPDIVSVGTVNNSCIQSPERYVTAGVSSWPACGFTNTASVVSYLLETPAPPRSAEKAKDKGKYAYLGICTGCHSYTGRLIGPPVQVIQSIYMDDPKALAAYIANPVKKREDYPAMPKQDYLDEETRMAVAEYMLSLTK
;
A
#
# COMPACT_ATOMS: atom_id res chain seq x y z
N MET A 1 -69.59 -21.36 20.74
CA MET A 1 -70.50 -20.64 19.80
C MET A 1 -69.69 -19.61 19.03
N LYS A 2 -69.91 -19.46 17.70
CA LYS A 2 -69.22 -18.51 16.76
C LYS A 2 -67.69 -18.70 16.69
N LYS A 3 -67.02 -19.25 15.66
CA LYS A 3 -67.16 -19.33 14.18
C LYS A 3 -66.87 -18.04 13.37
N SER A 4 -65.63 -17.99 12.85
CA SER A 4 -65.08 -17.34 11.63
C SER A 4 -63.60 -17.81 11.54
N THR A 5 -62.89 -18.13 10.43
CA THR A 5 -63.11 -18.10 8.97
C THR A 5 -63.27 -16.69 8.36
N ILE A 6 -62.61 -16.26 7.27
CA ILE A 6 -61.88 -16.87 6.10
C ILE A 6 -60.51 -16.11 5.95
N ALA A 7 -59.39 -16.54 5.33
CA ALA A 7 -59.08 -17.44 4.20
C ALA A 7 -57.68 -18.15 4.26
N LEU A 8 -57.32 -18.84 3.18
CA LEU A 8 -55.96 -19.23 2.72
C LEU A 8 -55.99 -19.23 1.18
N ALA A 9 -54.94 -18.80 0.47
CA ALA A 9 -54.89 -18.87 -1.00
C ALA A 9 -53.55 -19.46 -1.49
N VAL A 10 -53.63 -20.64 -2.09
CA VAL A 10 -52.53 -21.39 -2.71
C VAL A 10 -52.29 -20.88 -4.13
N MET A 11 -51.03 -20.87 -4.58
CA MET A 11 -50.66 -20.85 -6.01
C MET A 11 -49.83 -22.08 -6.34
N LEU A 12 -50.22 -22.80 -7.39
CA LEU A 12 -49.54 -24.00 -7.90
C LEU A 12 -48.37 -23.65 -8.84
N PRO A 13 -47.40 -24.56 -9.04
CA PRO A 13 -46.38 -24.44 -10.08
C PRO A 13 -46.97 -24.76 -11.46
N ILE A 14 -46.61 -23.96 -12.47
CA ILE A 14 -46.90 -24.26 -13.88
C ILE A 14 -45.70 -24.97 -14.49
N ALA A 15 -45.90 -26.21 -14.93
CA ALA A 15 -44.99 -26.91 -15.84
C ALA A 15 -45.54 -26.80 -17.28
N LEU A 16 -44.67 -26.54 -18.25
CA LEU A 16 -44.99 -26.66 -19.67
C LEU A 16 -43.84 -27.36 -20.40
N ILE A 17 -44.21 -28.26 -21.31
CA ILE A 17 -43.33 -29.28 -21.90
C ILE A 17 -43.01 -28.92 -23.35
N GLY A 18 -41.76 -29.09 -23.76
CA GLY A 18 -41.32 -29.08 -25.16
C GLY A 18 -39.85 -28.67 -25.30
N GLY A 19 -38.99 -29.38 -26.02
CA GLY A 19 -39.16 -30.68 -26.67
C GLY A 19 -37.78 -31.27 -27.01
N TYR A 20 -37.67 -32.61 -27.03
CA TYR A 20 -36.39 -33.30 -27.22
C TYR A 20 -36.10 -33.48 -28.72
N GLN A 21 -35.02 -32.89 -29.24
CA GLN A 21 -34.43 -33.30 -30.52
C GLN A 21 -32.92 -33.50 -30.38
N ALA A 22 -32.45 -34.66 -30.79
CA ALA A 22 -31.04 -35.03 -30.77
C ALA A 22 -30.36 -34.60 -32.08
N GLY A 23 -29.43 -33.65 -32.01
CA GLY A 23 -28.52 -33.28 -33.08
C GLY A 23 -27.08 -33.66 -32.74
N LYS A 24 -26.39 -34.36 -33.66
CA LYS A 24 -24.96 -34.70 -33.50
C LYS A 24 -24.06 -33.57 -34.01
N THR A 25 -22.87 -33.49 -33.42
CA THR A 25 -21.62 -32.90 -33.95
C THR A 25 -21.58 -31.41 -34.31
N SER A 26 -21.05 -30.60 -33.39
CA SER A 26 -19.78 -29.88 -33.58
C SER A 26 -19.18 -29.53 -32.20
N ARG A 27 -17.85 -29.41 -32.09
CA ARG A 27 -17.23 -28.81 -30.89
C ARG A 27 -17.45 -27.30 -30.97
N PRO A 28 -17.86 -26.60 -29.90
CA PRO A 28 -17.82 -25.14 -29.89
C PRO A 28 -16.37 -24.68 -30.02
N ASP A 29 -16.13 -23.68 -30.84
CA ASP A 29 -14.85 -22.96 -30.87
C ASP A 29 -14.57 -22.32 -29.51
N ALA A 30 -13.29 -22.04 -29.24
CA ALA A 30 -12.89 -21.35 -28.02
C ALA A 30 -13.63 -19.99 -27.91
N PRO A 31 -14.14 -19.60 -26.72
CA PRO A 31 -14.82 -18.33 -26.56
C PRO A 31 -13.94 -17.17 -27.01
N ALA A 32 -14.51 -16.25 -27.78
CA ALA A 32 -13.86 -14.99 -28.10
C ALA A 32 -13.49 -14.23 -26.81
N VAL A 33 -12.45 -13.39 -26.90
CA VAL A 33 -11.94 -12.55 -25.81
C VAL A 33 -13.10 -11.93 -25.03
N VAL A 34 -13.18 -12.27 -23.74
CA VAL A 34 -14.23 -11.77 -22.84
C VAL A 34 -14.04 -10.26 -22.71
N LYS A 35 -14.96 -9.48 -23.28
CA LYS A 35 -15.08 -8.07 -22.92
C LYS A 35 -15.51 -7.96 -21.47
N GLU A 36 -14.90 -7.02 -20.75
CA GLU A 36 -15.17 -6.74 -19.35
C GLU A 36 -16.69 -6.69 -19.07
N ALA A 37 -17.14 -7.60 -18.20
CA ALA A 37 -18.43 -7.46 -17.54
C ALA A 37 -18.24 -6.54 -16.33
N SER A 38 -18.05 -5.24 -16.59
CA SER A 38 -18.05 -4.24 -15.54
C SER A 38 -19.42 -4.20 -14.86
N LEU A 39 -19.44 -4.33 -13.54
CA LEU A 39 -20.64 -4.06 -12.75
C LEU A 39 -20.95 -2.57 -12.86
N GLY A 40 -21.89 -2.23 -13.74
CA GLY A 40 -22.26 -0.84 -14.03
C GLY A 40 -22.96 -0.18 -12.83
N THR A 41 -22.19 0.51 -12.00
CA THR A 41 -22.69 1.60 -11.18
C THR A 41 -23.02 2.78 -12.10
N ALA A 42 -24.23 3.31 -12.00
CA ALA A 42 -24.69 4.40 -12.86
C ALA A 42 -24.07 5.74 -12.42
N GLY A 43 -22.86 6.01 -12.90
CA GLY A 43 -22.11 7.24 -12.66
C GLY A 43 -20.83 7.22 -13.49
N GLY A 44 -20.87 7.83 -14.68
CA GLY A 44 -19.79 7.75 -15.67
C GLY A 44 -18.56 8.60 -15.34
N SER A 45 -17.86 8.30 -14.24
CA SER A 45 -16.46 8.68 -14.09
C SER A 45 -15.63 7.78 -15.00
N LYS A 46 -14.83 8.39 -15.89
CA LYS A 46 -13.83 7.64 -16.66
C LYS A 46 -12.81 7.10 -15.65
N LYS A 47 -12.68 5.77 -15.54
CA LYS A 47 -11.70 5.13 -14.67
C LYS A 47 -10.30 5.67 -14.99
N LEU A 48 -9.56 6.06 -13.95
CA LEU A 48 -8.19 6.57 -14.10
C LEU A 48 -7.28 5.44 -14.60
N THR A 49 -6.28 5.79 -15.38
CA THR A 49 -5.30 4.85 -15.90
C THR A 49 -4.00 5.59 -16.23
N VAL A 50 -2.87 5.00 -15.86
CA VAL A 50 -1.52 5.48 -16.20
C VAL A 50 -0.89 4.69 -17.35
N LEU A 51 -1.56 3.60 -17.76
CA LEU A 51 -1.11 2.72 -18.81
C LEU A 51 -1.75 3.10 -20.14
N GLY A 52 -0.98 2.99 -21.23
CA GLY A 52 -1.55 3.00 -22.57
C GLY A 52 -2.43 1.77 -22.82
N GLU A 53 -3.15 1.75 -23.95
CA GLU A 53 -3.83 0.54 -24.40
C GLU A 53 -2.83 -0.62 -24.61
N ALA A 54 -3.32 -1.86 -24.53
CA ALA A 54 -2.50 -3.02 -24.89
C ALA A 54 -2.13 -2.96 -26.37
N SER A 55 -0.89 -3.35 -26.72
CA SER A 55 -0.47 -3.35 -28.12
C SER A 55 -1.37 -4.28 -28.94
N PRO A 56 -1.85 -3.87 -30.13
CA PRO A 56 -2.57 -4.76 -31.05
C PRO A 56 -1.76 -5.99 -31.49
N THR A 57 -0.43 -5.96 -31.27
CA THR A 57 0.49 -7.08 -31.55
C THR A 57 0.96 -7.81 -30.29
N ALA A 58 0.38 -7.53 -29.12
CA ALA A 58 0.74 -8.20 -27.86
C ALA A 58 0.44 -9.70 -27.94
N THR A 59 1.42 -10.52 -27.57
CA THR A 59 1.19 -11.97 -27.41
C THR A 59 0.48 -12.21 -26.08
N VAL A 60 -0.54 -13.07 -26.11
CA VAL A 60 -1.26 -13.49 -24.89
C VAL A 60 -0.72 -14.85 -24.45
N HIS A 61 0.02 -14.87 -23.35
CA HIS A 61 0.54 -16.08 -22.72
C HIS A 61 -0.49 -16.62 -21.73
N GLN A 62 -1.12 -17.75 -22.04
CA GLN A 62 -2.09 -18.37 -21.13
C GLN A 62 -1.42 -19.34 -20.16
N VAL A 63 -1.53 -19.04 -18.87
CA VAL A 63 -1.05 -19.88 -17.77
C VAL A 63 -2.25 -20.63 -17.18
N LYS A 64 -2.22 -21.96 -17.23
CA LYS A 64 -3.27 -22.84 -16.72
C LYS A 64 -2.79 -23.58 -15.48
N PRO A 65 -3.69 -24.14 -14.64
CA PRO A 65 -3.30 -24.91 -13.46
C PRO A 65 -2.26 -25.99 -13.79
N GLY A 66 -1.18 -26.04 -13.01
CA GLY A 66 -0.02 -26.92 -13.25
C GLY A 66 1.08 -26.34 -14.17
N MET A 67 0.89 -25.13 -14.72
CA MET A 67 1.95 -24.33 -15.33
C MET A 67 2.51 -23.31 -14.33
N LEU A 68 3.73 -22.82 -14.58
CA LEU A 68 4.32 -21.71 -13.82
C LEU A 68 4.03 -20.38 -14.51
N ILE A 69 3.61 -19.37 -13.74
CA ILE A 69 3.47 -17.98 -14.17
C ILE A 69 4.85 -17.44 -14.56
N MET A 70 5.89 -17.76 -13.81
CA MET A 70 7.25 -17.29 -14.05
C MET A 70 7.83 -17.79 -15.39
N ASP A 71 7.39 -18.94 -15.90
CA ASP A 71 7.80 -19.41 -17.24
C ASP A 71 7.13 -18.61 -18.36
N ALA A 72 5.88 -18.16 -18.16
CA ALA A 72 5.25 -17.19 -19.05
C ALA A 72 5.93 -15.82 -18.98
N VAL A 73 6.34 -15.36 -17.79
CA VAL A 73 7.12 -14.11 -17.66
C VAL A 73 8.47 -14.21 -18.38
N LYS A 74 9.18 -15.34 -18.29
CA LYS A 74 10.42 -15.58 -19.05
C LYS A 74 10.17 -15.53 -20.57
N ALA A 75 9.11 -16.17 -21.05
CA ALA A 75 8.75 -16.22 -22.47
C ALA A 75 8.21 -14.89 -23.03
N ALA A 76 7.59 -14.07 -22.19
CA ALA A 76 7.01 -12.79 -22.57
C ALA A 76 8.05 -11.77 -23.03
N LYS A 77 7.65 -10.93 -23.98
CA LYS A 77 8.37 -9.74 -24.44
C LYS A 77 7.71 -8.48 -23.88
N PRO A 78 8.42 -7.34 -23.84
CA PRO A 78 7.79 -6.07 -23.48
C PRO A 78 6.54 -5.80 -24.33
N GLY A 79 5.42 -5.55 -23.66
CA GLY A 79 4.11 -5.30 -24.28
C GLY A 79 3.15 -6.50 -24.29
N ASP A 80 3.63 -7.70 -23.97
CA ASP A 80 2.82 -8.92 -23.90
C ASP A 80 1.88 -8.95 -22.67
N ILE A 81 0.86 -9.81 -22.76
CA ILE A 81 -0.13 -10.05 -21.70
C ILE A 81 0.06 -11.48 -21.18
N ILE A 82 0.06 -11.64 -19.86
CA ILE A 82 0.09 -12.95 -19.18
C ILE A 82 -1.26 -13.15 -18.51
N GLN A 83 -2.06 -14.07 -19.06
CA GLN A 83 -3.39 -14.41 -18.54
C GLN A 83 -3.32 -15.68 -17.68
N VAL A 84 -3.58 -15.52 -16.38
CA VAL A 84 -3.49 -16.62 -15.41
C VAL A 84 -4.88 -17.13 -15.05
N PHE A 85 -5.18 -18.39 -15.35
CA PHE A 85 -6.48 -19.01 -15.10
C PHE A 85 -6.61 -19.49 -13.64
N PRO A 86 -7.84 -19.58 -13.08
CA PRO A 86 -8.06 -20.01 -11.70
C PRO A 86 -7.43 -21.36 -11.37
N GLY A 87 -6.60 -21.36 -10.33
CA GLY A 87 -5.79 -22.48 -9.85
C GLY A 87 -4.83 -21.99 -8.76
N ASP A 88 -4.16 -22.92 -8.09
CA ASP A 88 -3.14 -22.62 -7.07
C ASP A 88 -1.74 -22.62 -7.72
N TYR A 89 -0.99 -21.54 -7.50
CA TYR A 89 0.36 -21.29 -8.01
C TYR A 89 1.30 -21.05 -6.83
N ILE A 90 2.35 -21.87 -6.72
CA ILE A 90 3.26 -21.89 -5.57
C ILE A 90 4.65 -21.47 -6.03
N GLU A 91 4.79 -20.17 -6.33
CA GLU A 91 5.99 -19.57 -6.87
C GLU A 91 6.11 -18.09 -6.44
N THR A 92 7.25 -17.48 -6.76
CA THR A 92 7.42 -16.02 -6.77
C THR A 92 7.57 -15.58 -8.22
N VAL A 93 6.87 -14.51 -8.59
CA VAL A 93 6.81 -13.98 -9.95
C VAL A 93 7.64 -12.69 -10.01
N TYR A 94 8.66 -12.64 -10.87
CA TYR A 94 9.58 -11.51 -11.01
C TYR A 94 9.44 -10.88 -12.40
N ILE A 95 9.02 -9.61 -12.48
CA ILE A 95 8.76 -8.90 -13.73
C ILE A 95 9.78 -7.77 -13.93
N ASP A 96 10.84 -8.07 -14.69
CA ASP A 96 11.94 -7.15 -15.03
C ASP A 96 11.74 -6.41 -16.38
N LYS A 97 10.68 -6.76 -17.11
CA LYS A 97 10.38 -6.24 -18.46
C LYS A 97 9.30 -5.17 -18.41
N ASP A 98 9.51 -4.09 -19.16
CA ASP A 98 8.50 -3.03 -19.32
C ASP A 98 7.24 -3.53 -20.04
N ASN A 99 6.12 -2.84 -19.83
CA ASN A 99 4.84 -3.01 -20.54
C ASN A 99 4.18 -4.39 -20.37
N ILE A 100 4.53 -5.15 -19.33
CA ILE A 100 3.92 -6.45 -19.03
C ILE A 100 2.60 -6.23 -18.30
N ARG A 101 1.55 -6.92 -18.79
CA ARG A 101 0.25 -6.99 -18.10
C ARG A 101 0.04 -8.39 -17.54
N LEU A 102 0.13 -8.53 -16.23
CA LEU A 102 -0.16 -9.77 -15.50
C LEU A 102 -1.62 -9.71 -15.00
N SER A 103 -2.49 -10.49 -15.63
CA SER A 103 -3.94 -10.41 -15.43
C SER A 103 -4.52 -11.78 -15.06
N GLY A 104 -5.15 -11.85 -13.90
CA GLY A 104 -5.93 -13.02 -13.48
C GLY A 104 -7.26 -13.11 -14.22
N VAL A 105 -7.59 -14.29 -14.73
CA VAL A 105 -8.89 -14.60 -15.31
C VAL A 105 -9.85 -14.97 -14.17
N ILE A 106 -11.02 -14.33 -14.11
CA ILE A 106 -12.07 -14.66 -13.13
C ILE A 106 -13.10 -15.59 -13.79
N ILE A 107 -13.34 -16.76 -13.19
CA ILE A 107 -14.35 -17.72 -13.67
C ILE A 107 -15.18 -18.18 -12.46
N ASP A 108 -16.51 -18.03 -12.54
CA ASP A 108 -17.45 -18.37 -11.46
C ASP A 108 -17.06 -17.76 -10.10
N GLY A 109 -16.57 -16.51 -10.11
CA GLY A 109 -16.06 -15.78 -8.94
C GLY A 109 -14.67 -16.22 -8.45
N LYS A 110 -14.08 -17.28 -9.02
CA LYS A 110 -12.74 -17.77 -8.66
C LYS A 110 -11.67 -17.01 -9.44
N ARG A 111 -10.58 -16.69 -8.76
CA ARG A 111 -9.37 -16.02 -9.25
C ARG A 111 -8.19 -17.02 -9.23
N PRO A 112 -7.09 -16.79 -9.97
CA PRO A 112 -5.83 -17.47 -9.68
C PRO A 112 -5.34 -17.13 -8.26
N ARG A 113 -4.86 -18.14 -7.53
CA ARG A 113 -4.27 -17.97 -6.20
C ARG A 113 -2.75 -18.16 -6.25
N LEU A 114 -2.01 -17.11 -5.95
CA LEU A 114 -0.62 -17.23 -5.52
C LEU A 114 -0.59 -17.63 -4.05
N TYR A 115 0.13 -18.70 -3.72
CA TYR A 115 0.14 -19.31 -2.39
C TYR A 115 1.57 -19.57 -1.90
N GLY A 116 2.00 -18.82 -0.88
CA GLY A 116 3.38 -18.85 -0.42
C GLY A 116 3.75 -20.00 0.52
N GLU A 117 2.76 -20.81 0.95
CA GLU A 117 2.93 -21.95 1.88
C GLU A 117 3.67 -21.60 3.19
N ASP A 118 3.58 -20.35 3.66
CA ASP A 118 4.30 -19.81 4.83
C ASP A 118 5.84 -20.00 4.73
N ARG A 119 6.36 -20.18 3.52
CA ARG A 119 7.79 -20.47 3.22
C ARG A 119 8.39 -19.61 2.12
N LEU A 120 7.59 -19.15 1.15
CA LEU A 120 8.02 -18.18 0.14
C LEU A 120 7.98 -16.77 0.75
N ASN A 121 8.92 -15.93 0.33
CA ASN A 121 8.97 -14.56 0.83
C ASN A 121 7.92 -13.71 0.13
N ASP A 122 8.07 -13.50 -1.18
CA ASP A 122 7.26 -12.54 -1.92
C ASP A 122 6.42 -13.24 -2.99
N ALA A 123 5.25 -12.72 -3.35
CA ALA A 123 4.41 -13.30 -4.40
C ALA A 123 4.69 -12.70 -5.77
N ILE A 124 4.61 -11.37 -5.90
CA ILE A 124 4.88 -10.65 -7.15
C ILE A 124 5.85 -9.50 -6.88
N LEU A 125 6.95 -9.47 -7.62
CA LEU A 125 7.95 -8.41 -7.64
C LEU A 125 8.02 -7.84 -9.06
N TYR A 126 8.00 -6.52 -9.22
CA TYR A 126 8.21 -5.87 -10.53
C TYR A 126 9.24 -4.75 -10.45
N SER A 127 10.09 -4.65 -11.46
CA SER A 127 11.02 -3.52 -11.66
C SER A 127 10.91 -2.90 -13.06
N GLY A 128 10.21 -3.57 -13.98
CA GLY A 128 9.79 -2.98 -15.25
C GLY A 128 8.82 -1.80 -15.05
N ASN A 129 8.71 -0.97 -16.08
CA ASN A 129 7.81 0.18 -16.16
C ASN A 129 6.53 -0.19 -16.91
N ASN A 130 5.45 0.58 -16.79
CA ASN A 130 4.18 0.35 -17.48
C ASN A 130 3.53 -1.01 -17.11
N ILE A 131 3.47 -1.33 -15.82
CA ILE A 131 3.07 -2.65 -15.30
C ILE A 131 1.60 -2.64 -14.85
N LEU A 132 0.87 -3.68 -15.26
CA LEU A 132 -0.45 -4.00 -14.69
C LEU A 132 -0.37 -5.30 -13.90
N ILE A 133 -0.87 -5.30 -12.67
CA ILE A 133 -1.08 -6.51 -11.84
C ILE A 133 -2.52 -6.49 -11.35
N GLU A 134 -3.34 -7.41 -11.86
CA GLU A 134 -4.77 -7.44 -11.54
C GLU A 134 -5.36 -8.83 -11.33
N ASN A 135 -6.43 -8.88 -10.55
CA ASN A 135 -7.34 -10.01 -10.38
C ASN A 135 -6.78 -11.24 -9.65
N PHE A 136 -5.71 -11.13 -8.85
CA PHE A 136 -5.16 -12.25 -8.08
C PHE A 136 -5.79 -12.40 -6.70
N LEU A 137 -5.76 -13.62 -6.17
CA LEU A 137 -5.73 -13.88 -4.73
C LEU A 137 -4.28 -14.18 -4.33
N ILE A 138 -3.76 -13.53 -3.29
CA ILE A 138 -2.38 -13.70 -2.83
C ILE A 138 -2.40 -13.91 -1.32
N THR A 139 -1.80 -15.00 -0.83
CA THR A 139 -1.85 -15.34 0.60
C THR A 139 -0.74 -16.29 1.05
N LYS A 140 -0.39 -16.26 2.34
CA LYS A 140 0.62 -17.10 3.00
C LYS A 140 2.05 -16.90 2.52
N TYR A 141 2.40 -15.65 2.26
CA TYR A 141 3.76 -15.20 1.94
C TYR A 141 4.39 -14.53 3.16
N LYS A 142 5.71 -14.68 3.37
CA LYS A 142 6.39 -14.17 4.57
C LYS A 142 6.93 -12.74 4.47
N GLY A 143 7.12 -12.28 3.24
CA GLY A 143 7.61 -10.96 2.87
C GLY A 143 6.43 -10.15 2.38
N ASN A 144 6.23 -10.09 1.06
CA ASN A 144 5.27 -9.18 0.46
C ASN A 144 4.24 -9.85 -0.47
N GLY A 145 3.04 -9.26 -0.53
CA GLY A 145 2.05 -9.60 -1.56
C GLY A 145 2.52 -9.13 -2.95
N ILE A 146 2.53 -7.82 -3.17
CA ILE A 146 3.00 -7.18 -4.43
C ILE A 146 4.01 -6.10 -4.10
N MET A 147 5.26 -6.23 -4.54
CA MET A 147 6.31 -5.21 -4.32
C MET A 147 6.78 -4.61 -5.65
N GLY A 148 6.72 -3.28 -5.75
CA GLY A 148 7.29 -2.50 -6.83
C GLY A 148 8.69 -2.04 -6.48
N GLN A 149 9.66 -2.41 -7.30
CA GLN A 149 11.07 -2.09 -7.14
C GLN A 149 11.48 -1.11 -8.22
N ALA A 150 11.19 0.18 -7.97
CA ALA A 150 11.60 1.29 -8.83
C ALA A 150 10.96 1.35 -10.24
N GLY A 151 9.89 0.59 -10.50
CA GLY A 151 9.12 0.64 -11.75
C GLY A 151 8.16 1.83 -11.81
N ASN A 152 8.25 2.64 -12.86
CA ASN A 152 7.34 3.77 -13.12
C ASN A 152 6.08 3.34 -13.88
N ASN A 153 4.97 4.09 -13.78
CA ASN A 153 3.68 3.79 -14.42
C ASN A 153 3.16 2.40 -14.04
N PHE A 154 2.54 2.28 -12.88
CA PHE A 154 1.98 1.00 -12.40
C PHE A 154 0.49 1.10 -12.08
N GLU A 155 -0.24 0.02 -12.36
CA GLU A 155 -1.62 -0.21 -11.92
C GLU A 155 -1.68 -1.53 -11.15
N ILE A 156 -2.00 -1.45 -9.85
CA ILE A 156 -2.20 -2.61 -8.99
C ILE A 156 -3.67 -2.61 -8.57
N ARG A 157 -4.48 -3.49 -9.15
CA ARG A 157 -5.95 -3.36 -9.06
C ARG A 157 -6.75 -4.64 -8.91
N ASN A 158 -7.86 -4.56 -8.16
CA ASN A 158 -8.81 -5.66 -7.99
C ASN A 158 -8.16 -6.97 -7.51
N ASN A 159 -7.11 -6.88 -6.67
CA ASN A 159 -6.47 -8.03 -6.03
C ASN A 159 -7.06 -8.25 -4.63
N ILE A 160 -6.99 -9.49 -4.14
CA ILE A 160 -7.27 -9.85 -2.74
C ILE A 160 -5.94 -10.33 -2.17
N ILE A 161 -5.42 -9.64 -1.16
CA ILE A 161 -4.14 -9.94 -0.52
C ILE A 161 -4.42 -10.15 0.96
N ASP A 162 -4.25 -11.37 1.45
CA ASP A 162 -4.66 -11.78 2.79
C ASP A 162 -3.55 -12.59 3.46
N ASP A 163 -3.13 -12.18 4.66
CA ASP A 163 -2.10 -12.88 5.44
C ASP A 163 -0.79 -13.03 4.63
N THR A 164 -0.18 -11.88 4.31
CA THR A 164 1.16 -11.77 3.72
C THR A 164 2.02 -10.88 4.62
N GLY A 165 3.15 -11.41 5.10
CA GLY A 165 3.94 -10.91 6.23
C GLY A 165 4.09 -9.40 6.35
N VAL A 166 5.16 -8.83 5.80
CA VAL A 166 5.55 -7.44 6.07
C VAL A 166 4.64 -6.44 5.37
N TYR A 167 4.51 -6.51 4.03
CA TYR A 167 3.70 -5.54 3.27
C TYR A 167 2.71 -6.22 2.32
N GLY A 168 1.47 -5.70 2.23
CA GLY A 168 0.47 -6.22 1.30
C GLY A 168 0.75 -5.75 -0.13
N ILE A 169 0.65 -4.44 -0.35
CA ILE A 169 1.01 -3.75 -1.60
C ILE A 169 2.10 -2.74 -1.28
N PHE A 170 3.26 -2.84 -1.94
CA PHE A 170 4.45 -2.04 -1.66
C PHE A 170 5.15 -1.52 -2.93
N PRO A 171 4.58 -0.58 -3.69
CA PRO A 171 5.35 0.23 -4.64
C PRO A 171 6.40 1.08 -3.89
N GLN A 172 7.68 0.84 -4.18
CA GLN A 172 8.80 1.63 -3.69
C GLN A 172 9.56 2.31 -4.83
N LEU A 173 9.88 3.59 -4.63
CA LEU A 173 10.63 4.45 -5.54
C LEU A 173 9.98 4.58 -6.93
N GLY A 174 8.66 4.42 -7.03
CA GLY A 174 7.91 4.55 -8.28
C GLY A 174 7.55 6.00 -8.60
N ASP A 175 7.28 6.29 -9.87
CA ASP A 175 6.72 7.56 -10.33
C ASP A 175 5.50 7.27 -11.19
N ASN A 176 4.40 8.00 -10.96
CA ASN A 176 3.11 7.89 -11.63
C ASN A 176 2.44 6.50 -11.43
N GLY A 177 1.55 6.34 -10.45
CA GLY A 177 1.01 5.01 -10.12
C GLY A 177 -0.36 4.99 -9.44
N ILE A 178 -1.12 3.92 -9.70
CA ILE A 178 -2.47 3.69 -9.17
C ILE A 178 -2.51 2.40 -8.36
N VAL A 179 -3.07 2.47 -7.14
CA VAL A 179 -3.44 1.31 -6.32
C VAL A 179 -4.94 1.40 -6.04
N GLU A 180 -5.74 0.52 -6.64
CA GLU A 180 -7.20 0.69 -6.64
C GLU A 180 -8.04 -0.60 -6.56
N ASP A 181 -9.25 -0.49 -6.00
CA ASP A 181 -10.23 -1.59 -5.91
C ASP A 181 -9.68 -2.88 -5.24
N ASN A 182 -8.57 -2.81 -4.48
CA ASN A 182 -7.98 -3.98 -3.81
C ASN A 182 -8.60 -4.22 -2.42
N ILE A 183 -8.57 -5.47 -1.97
CA ILE A 183 -8.87 -5.86 -0.59
C ILE A 183 -7.56 -6.36 0.03
N VAL A 184 -7.13 -5.76 1.13
CA VAL A 184 -5.86 -6.10 1.80
C VAL A 184 -6.07 -6.33 3.30
N SER A 185 -5.64 -7.49 3.81
CA SER A 185 -5.85 -7.89 5.21
C SER A 185 -4.71 -8.68 5.83
N GLY A 186 -4.55 -8.55 7.15
CA GLY A 186 -3.67 -9.40 7.96
C GLY A 186 -2.17 -9.13 7.77
N ILE A 187 -1.76 -7.86 7.72
CA ILE A 187 -0.38 -7.46 7.38
C ILE A 187 0.39 -6.94 8.61
N GLU A 188 1.63 -7.40 8.80
CA GLU A 188 2.48 -7.17 9.99
C GLU A 188 3.11 -5.77 10.07
N ASP A 189 3.24 -5.05 8.95
CA ASP A 189 3.71 -3.66 8.90
C ASP A 189 2.65 -2.75 8.27
N ALA A 190 2.46 -2.77 6.94
CA ALA A 190 1.48 -1.92 6.26
C ALA A 190 0.69 -2.63 5.15
N GLY A 191 -0.64 -2.47 5.17
CA GLY A 191 -1.54 -3.01 4.16
C GLY A 191 -1.21 -2.50 2.75
N ILE A 192 -1.25 -1.18 2.57
CA ILE A 192 -0.79 -0.50 1.36
C ILE A 192 0.31 0.50 1.75
N TYR A 193 1.55 0.20 1.38
CA TYR A 193 2.73 1.04 1.58
C TYR A 193 3.11 1.72 0.25
N VAL A 194 3.05 3.05 0.19
CA VAL A 194 3.60 3.85 -0.90
C VAL A 194 4.89 4.49 -0.43
N GLY A 195 6.04 3.97 -0.90
CA GLY A 195 7.35 4.31 -0.37
C GLY A 195 8.21 5.10 -1.32
N MET A 196 8.79 6.23 -0.89
CA MET A 196 9.72 7.04 -1.68
C MET A 196 9.26 7.37 -3.11
N SER A 197 7.95 7.44 -3.33
CA SER A 197 7.32 7.47 -4.64
C SER A 197 6.71 8.84 -4.95
N ASP A 198 6.35 9.06 -6.21
CA ASP A 198 5.85 10.35 -6.70
C ASP A 198 4.61 10.17 -7.61
N HIS A 199 3.71 11.16 -7.60
CA HIS A 199 2.48 11.17 -8.41
C HIS A 199 1.62 9.90 -8.23
N ILE A 200 1.14 9.64 -7.00
CA ILE A 200 0.46 8.38 -6.66
C ILE A 200 -1.03 8.60 -6.35
N HIS A 201 -1.87 7.64 -6.77
CA HIS A 201 -3.30 7.62 -6.46
C HIS A 201 -3.69 6.28 -5.79
N VAL A 202 -4.15 6.34 -4.54
CA VAL A 202 -4.64 5.19 -3.76
C VAL A 202 -6.15 5.35 -3.56
N THR A 203 -6.98 4.58 -4.27
CA THR A 203 -8.42 4.83 -4.33
C THR A 203 -9.30 3.58 -4.28
N ASN A 204 -10.48 3.65 -3.65
CA ASN A 204 -11.46 2.56 -3.55
C ASN A 204 -10.95 1.23 -2.93
N ASN A 205 -9.86 1.22 -2.16
CA ASN A 205 -9.38 -0.01 -1.52
C ASN A 205 -10.11 -0.27 -0.19
N GLU A 206 -10.25 -1.54 0.19
CA GLU A 206 -10.62 -1.95 1.55
C GLU A 206 -9.39 -2.52 2.27
N VAL A 207 -9.02 -1.95 3.43
CA VAL A 207 -7.79 -2.32 4.14
C VAL A 207 -8.04 -2.49 5.64
N PHE A 208 -7.77 -3.70 6.16
CA PHE A 208 -8.08 -4.06 7.54
C PHE A 208 -7.13 -5.06 8.18
N ASP A 209 -7.32 -5.30 9.49
CA ASP A 209 -6.56 -6.24 10.33
C ASP A 209 -5.02 -6.15 10.18
N SER A 210 -4.50 -4.95 9.89
CA SER A 210 -3.07 -4.66 9.70
C SER A 210 -2.54 -3.70 10.78
N VAL A 211 -1.22 -3.49 10.86
CA VAL A 211 -0.67 -2.47 11.78
C VAL A 211 -0.97 -1.08 11.22
N ALA A 212 -0.32 -0.68 10.13
CA ALA A 212 -0.76 0.44 9.29
C ALA A 212 -1.77 -0.06 8.24
N GLY A 213 -2.87 0.66 8.05
CA GLY A 213 -3.79 0.42 6.93
C GLY A 213 -3.18 0.89 5.61
N ILE A 214 -3.16 2.21 5.40
CA ILE A 214 -2.51 2.84 4.24
C ILE A 214 -1.39 3.76 4.73
N GLU A 215 -0.21 3.63 4.15
CA GLU A 215 0.99 4.39 4.50
C GLU A 215 1.55 5.12 3.26
N ILE A 216 1.72 6.43 3.38
CA ILE A 216 2.40 7.29 2.40
C ILE A 216 3.71 7.76 3.04
N GLU A 217 4.79 7.07 2.71
CA GLU A 217 6.09 7.20 3.36
C GLU A 217 7.14 7.76 2.41
N ASN A 218 7.82 8.82 2.85
CA ASN A 218 8.82 9.61 2.11
C ASN A 218 8.40 9.95 0.67
N SER A 219 7.10 10.12 0.44
CA SER A 219 6.45 10.17 -0.88
C SER A 219 5.76 11.50 -1.15
N ARG A 220 5.61 11.86 -2.43
CA ARG A 220 5.18 13.20 -2.85
C ARG A 220 4.00 13.15 -3.83
N HIS A 221 3.22 14.23 -3.85
CA HIS A 221 2.09 14.42 -4.77
C HIS A 221 1.17 13.18 -4.79
N ALA A 222 0.58 12.87 -3.64
CA ALA A 222 -0.25 11.68 -3.45
C ALA A 222 -1.72 12.01 -3.16
N VAL A 223 -2.65 11.26 -3.75
CA VAL A 223 -4.09 11.34 -3.42
C VAL A 223 -4.54 9.99 -2.85
N VAL A 224 -5.05 10.02 -1.63
CA VAL A 224 -5.62 8.86 -0.90
C VAL A 224 -7.10 9.13 -0.69
N GLU A 225 -7.97 8.50 -1.49
CA GLU A 225 -9.41 8.80 -1.46
C GLU A 225 -10.36 7.61 -1.57
N ASN A 226 -11.58 7.76 -1.05
CA ASN A 226 -12.65 6.77 -1.17
C ASN A 226 -12.31 5.36 -0.62
N ASN A 227 -11.23 5.20 0.15
CA ASN A 227 -10.84 3.92 0.74
C ASN A 227 -11.67 3.64 2.01
N PHE A 228 -11.91 2.37 2.30
CA PHE A 228 -12.49 1.91 3.56
C PHE A 228 -11.39 1.28 4.42
N VAL A 229 -10.98 1.98 5.47
CA VAL A 229 -9.81 1.64 6.29
C VAL A 229 -10.24 1.41 7.73
N HIS A 230 -10.31 0.14 8.14
CA HIS A 230 -10.95 -0.26 9.39
C HIS A 230 -10.22 -1.39 10.10
N GLY A 231 -10.38 -1.52 11.42
CA GLY A 231 -9.80 -2.65 12.17
C GLY A 231 -8.26 -2.72 12.23
N ASN A 232 -7.54 -1.72 11.72
CA ASN A 232 -6.08 -1.66 11.81
C ASN A 232 -5.60 -1.18 13.19
N THR A 233 -4.30 -1.01 13.40
CA THR A 233 -3.75 -0.30 14.57
C THR A 233 -3.77 1.22 14.35
N GLY A 234 -3.32 1.65 13.17
CA GLY A 234 -3.48 3.00 12.63
C GLY A 234 -4.13 2.94 11.26
N GLY A 235 -5.05 3.86 10.96
CA GLY A 235 -5.80 3.86 9.70
C GLY A 235 -4.95 4.32 8.51
N ILE A 236 -4.87 5.64 8.29
CA ILE A 236 -4.09 6.23 7.19
C ILE A 236 -2.92 7.03 7.75
N LEU A 237 -1.73 6.87 7.17
CA LEU A 237 -0.50 7.48 7.64
C LEU A 237 0.18 8.25 6.51
N ALA A 238 0.67 9.45 6.82
CA ALA A 238 1.53 10.24 5.94
C ALA A 238 2.72 10.76 6.75
N PHE A 239 3.92 10.23 6.51
CA PHE A 239 5.08 10.58 7.33
C PHE A 239 6.42 10.46 6.63
N VAL A 240 7.44 11.09 7.22
CA VAL A 240 8.85 10.89 6.87
C VAL A 240 9.49 9.91 7.84
N THR A 241 10.10 8.85 7.33
CA THR A 241 11.08 8.02 8.02
C THR A 241 12.47 8.61 7.83
N PRO A 242 13.16 9.03 8.91
CA PRO A 242 14.55 9.45 8.85
C PRO A 242 15.50 8.37 8.34
N GLY A 243 16.64 8.79 7.80
CA GLY A 243 17.71 7.90 7.37
C GLY A 243 17.55 7.41 5.93
N LEU A 244 16.34 7.49 5.36
CA LEU A 244 16.05 7.10 3.99
C LEU A 244 16.65 8.06 2.92
N PRO A 245 16.69 7.63 1.64
CA PRO A 245 17.15 8.43 0.50
C PRO A 245 16.31 9.66 0.17
N ILE A 246 14.98 9.51 0.10
CA ILE A 246 14.07 10.65 -0.05
C ILE A 246 13.81 11.19 1.36
N LYS A 247 13.81 12.52 1.52
CA LYS A 247 13.81 13.21 2.83
C LYS A 247 12.50 13.87 3.20
N THR A 248 11.51 13.78 2.32
CA THR A 248 10.30 14.57 2.38
C THR A 248 9.10 13.70 2.07
N THR A 249 8.02 13.94 2.80
CA THR A 249 6.67 13.53 2.43
C THR A 249 5.89 14.82 2.30
N HIS A 250 5.43 15.16 1.10
CA HIS A 250 4.71 16.41 0.92
C HIS A 250 3.65 16.39 -0.17
N ASP A 251 2.69 17.30 -0.04
CA ASP A 251 1.57 17.48 -0.96
C ASP A 251 0.74 16.20 -1.08
N VAL A 252 0.14 15.82 0.06
CA VAL A 252 -0.65 14.59 0.21
C VAL A 252 -2.09 14.97 0.54
N ILE A 253 -3.03 14.55 -0.30
CA ILE A 253 -4.47 14.77 -0.09
C ILE A 253 -5.08 13.47 0.44
N ILE A 254 -5.56 13.48 1.68
CA ILE A 254 -6.31 12.37 2.29
C ILE A 254 -7.78 12.80 2.36
N ARG A 255 -8.64 12.31 1.45
CA ARG A 255 -10.02 12.80 1.36
C ARG A 255 -11.09 11.74 1.14
N ASN A 256 -12.31 11.99 1.62
CA ASN A 256 -13.49 11.14 1.39
C ASN A 256 -13.33 9.65 1.80
N ASN A 257 -12.33 9.31 2.63
CA ASN A 257 -12.14 7.95 3.12
C ASN A 257 -13.10 7.66 4.28
N TRP A 258 -13.48 6.41 4.45
CA TRP A 258 -14.17 5.92 5.64
C TRP A 258 -13.16 5.23 6.56
N ILE A 259 -12.84 5.88 7.68
CA ILE A 259 -11.76 5.49 8.59
C ILE A 259 -12.38 5.09 9.92
N ARG A 260 -12.52 3.79 10.17
CA ARG A 260 -13.39 3.27 11.24
C ARG A 260 -12.72 2.28 12.18
N GLY A 261 -12.72 2.58 13.47
CA GLY A 261 -12.45 1.58 14.50
C GLY A 261 -11.08 0.92 14.38
N ASN A 262 -10.06 1.67 13.96
CA ASN A 262 -8.67 1.21 13.85
C ASN A 262 -8.07 1.08 15.26
N ASN A 263 -8.57 0.09 16.00
CA ASN A 263 -8.37 -0.10 17.44
C ASN A 263 -7.54 -1.34 17.78
N THR A 264 -7.11 -2.10 16.77
CA THR A 264 -6.35 -3.34 16.94
C THR A 264 -5.05 -3.06 17.68
N LYS A 265 -4.67 -3.99 18.57
CA LYS A 265 -3.45 -3.83 19.36
C LYS A 265 -2.25 -3.91 18.42
N ASN A 266 -1.36 -2.92 18.47
CA ASN A 266 -0.13 -2.89 17.69
C ASN A 266 0.64 -4.22 17.82
N PHE A 267 0.94 -4.83 16.67
CA PHE A 267 1.66 -6.09 16.54
C PHE A 267 2.88 -5.98 15.61
N GLY A 268 3.27 -4.75 15.24
CA GLY A 268 4.38 -4.50 14.33
C GLY A 268 5.73 -4.91 14.92
N ALA A 269 6.70 -5.17 14.03
CA ALA A 269 8.05 -5.61 14.40
C ALA A 269 8.67 -4.68 15.47
N PRO A 270 9.00 -5.17 16.68
CA PRO A 270 9.40 -4.31 17.79
C PRO A 270 10.54 -3.36 17.43
N GLY A 271 10.36 -2.06 17.67
CA GLY A 271 11.35 -1.02 17.36
C GLY A 271 11.37 -0.58 15.89
N SER A 272 10.44 -1.02 15.04
CA SER A 272 10.12 -0.33 13.79
C SER A 272 9.35 0.97 14.08
N THR A 273 9.31 1.88 13.11
CA THR A 273 8.50 3.10 13.16
C THR A 273 7.04 2.79 13.47
N VAL A 274 6.40 1.89 12.71
CA VAL A 274 4.98 1.55 12.90
C VAL A 274 4.67 0.88 14.23
N SER A 275 5.63 0.15 14.84
CA SER A 275 5.43 -0.45 16.17
C SER A 275 5.24 0.61 17.28
N GLY A 276 5.53 1.87 16.97
CA GLY A 276 5.28 3.04 17.81
C GLY A 276 3.88 3.65 17.69
N ILE A 277 3.08 3.29 16.67
CA ILE A 277 1.75 3.87 16.45
C ILE A 277 0.81 3.50 17.61
N PRO A 278 0.17 4.47 18.28
CA PRO A 278 -0.89 4.19 19.24
C PRO A 278 -2.08 3.50 18.55
N ALA A 279 -2.41 2.29 19.01
CA ALA A 279 -3.63 1.61 18.62
C ALA A 279 -4.83 2.52 18.87
N GLY A 280 -5.65 2.79 17.86
CA GLY A 280 -6.74 3.78 17.96
C GLY A 280 -6.53 5.06 17.15
N THR A 281 -5.54 5.09 16.27
CA THR A 281 -5.22 6.28 15.46
C THR A 281 -5.98 6.23 14.13
N GLY A 282 -6.89 7.16 13.89
CA GLY A 282 -7.59 7.26 12.60
C GLY A 282 -6.65 7.67 11.47
N ILE A 283 -6.06 8.86 11.58
CA ILE A 283 -5.02 9.39 10.68
C ILE A 283 -3.79 9.79 11.51
N LEU A 284 -2.59 9.43 11.05
CA LEU A 284 -1.31 9.95 11.58
C LEU A 284 -0.61 10.80 10.51
N ILE A 285 -0.20 12.01 10.91
CA ILE A 285 0.71 12.86 10.15
C ILE A 285 1.95 13.06 11.01
N MET A 286 3.13 12.69 10.49
CA MET A 286 4.39 12.81 11.23
C MET A 286 5.53 13.34 10.36
N ALA A 287 6.00 14.55 10.64
CA ALA A 287 7.06 15.21 9.87
C ALA A 287 6.82 15.25 8.34
N ALA A 288 5.55 15.30 7.95
CA ALA A 288 5.12 15.45 6.56
C ALA A 288 4.51 16.83 6.36
N ASP A 289 4.67 17.39 5.16
CA ASP A 289 4.31 18.77 4.83
C ASP A 289 3.12 18.83 3.88
N LYS A 290 2.35 19.93 3.92
CA LYS A 290 1.26 20.20 2.97
C LYS A 290 0.27 19.04 2.88
N VAL A 291 0.01 18.38 4.00
CA VAL A 291 -0.98 17.29 4.08
C VAL A 291 -2.35 17.91 4.27
N ILE A 292 -3.26 17.65 3.32
CA ILE A 292 -4.63 18.14 3.34
C ILE A 292 -5.55 16.99 3.70
N VAL A 293 -6.26 17.10 4.82
CA VAL A 293 -7.20 16.08 5.30
C VAL A 293 -8.62 16.60 5.15
N GLU A 294 -9.37 16.09 4.15
CA GLU A 294 -10.65 16.66 3.74
C GLU A 294 -11.82 15.67 3.73
N GLY A 295 -12.95 16.02 4.37
CA GLY A 295 -14.23 15.36 4.11
C GLY A 295 -14.30 13.86 4.46
N ASN A 296 -13.32 13.33 5.20
CA ASN A 296 -13.29 11.95 5.62
C ASN A 296 -14.35 11.68 6.70
N LEU A 297 -14.86 10.45 6.76
CA LEU A 297 -15.70 9.96 7.85
C LEU A 297 -14.82 9.17 8.82
N ILE A 298 -14.47 9.79 9.95
CA ILE A 298 -13.50 9.24 10.92
C ILE A 298 -14.24 8.89 12.23
N VAL A 299 -14.44 7.60 12.50
CA VAL A 299 -15.35 7.16 13.58
C VAL A 299 -14.82 5.98 14.39
N ASP A 300 -15.21 5.91 15.66
CA ASP A 300 -14.89 4.81 16.58
C ASP A 300 -13.38 4.58 16.84
N ASN A 301 -12.46 5.52 16.53
CA ASN A 301 -11.01 5.32 16.73
C ASN A 301 -10.58 5.76 18.14
N LYS A 302 -10.13 4.82 18.98
CA LYS A 302 -10.04 5.00 20.44
C LYS A 302 -9.01 6.03 20.93
N THR A 303 -7.94 6.32 20.17
CA THR A 303 -6.91 7.28 20.57
C THR A 303 -7.17 8.68 20.05
N ALA A 304 -7.40 8.84 18.74
CA ALA A 304 -7.83 10.09 18.13
C ALA A 304 -8.32 9.84 16.70
N GLY A 305 -9.13 10.77 16.18
CA GLY A 305 -9.46 10.79 14.76
C GLY A 305 -8.27 11.19 13.90
N ILE A 306 -7.54 12.24 14.30
CA ILE A 306 -6.31 12.72 13.64
C ILE A 306 -5.24 13.00 14.70
N ILE A 307 -4.01 12.52 14.46
CA ILE A 307 -2.80 12.89 15.19
C ILE A 307 -1.84 13.60 14.23
N VAL A 308 -1.31 14.75 14.63
CA VAL A 308 -0.23 15.48 13.94
C VAL A 308 0.95 15.62 14.91
N THR A 309 2.16 15.24 14.48
CA THR A 309 3.35 15.24 15.34
C THR A 309 4.63 15.58 14.56
N ASP A 310 5.64 16.06 15.28
CA ASP A 310 7.04 16.06 14.83
C ASP A 310 7.72 14.71 15.15
N HIS A 311 8.96 14.53 14.68
CA HIS A 311 9.81 13.39 15.04
C HIS A 311 10.22 13.37 16.52
N ALA A 312 10.31 14.52 17.17
CA ALA A 312 10.79 14.62 18.55
C ALA A 312 9.80 14.03 19.57
N ASN A 313 8.51 14.00 19.24
CA ASN A 313 7.45 13.40 20.04
C ASN A 313 7.05 11.99 19.57
N ALA A 314 7.68 11.47 18.52
CA ALA A 314 7.41 10.14 17.98
C ALA A 314 8.36 9.05 18.54
N PRO A 315 7.85 7.90 18.99
CA PRO A 315 8.67 6.78 19.45
C PRO A 315 9.44 6.10 18.30
N ASN A 316 10.53 5.40 18.65
CA ASN A 316 11.39 4.63 17.74
C ASN A 316 12.11 5.41 16.62
N ILE A 317 12.02 6.75 16.59
CA ILE A 317 12.69 7.57 15.58
C ILE A 317 14.19 7.76 15.89
N THR A 318 15.04 7.58 14.88
CA THR A 318 16.46 7.96 14.91
C THR A 318 16.64 9.19 14.03
N MET A 319 16.93 10.37 14.59
CA MET A 319 16.99 11.62 13.83
C MET A 319 17.99 11.58 12.67
N ASP A 320 17.61 12.15 11.53
CA ASP A 320 18.46 12.36 10.35
C ASP A 320 18.60 13.88 10.11
N PRO A 321 19.79 14.48 10.26
CA PRO A 321 20.00 15.92 10.05
C PRO A 321 19.66 16.41 8.63
N GLU A 322 19.49 15.51 7.66
CA GLU A 322 19.07 15.83 6.29
C GLU A 322 17.54 15.87 6.09
N SER A 323 16.76 15.51 7.11
CA SER A 323 15.28 15.48 7.06
C SER A 323 14.72 16.61 7.93
N ASP A 324 13.64 17.26 7.49
CA ASP A 324 12.90 18.15 8.37
C ASP A 324 12.18 17.28 9.43
N PRO A 325 12.35 17.55 10.74
CA PRO A 325 11.66 16.78 11.77
C PRO A 325 10.23 17.25 12.03
N ASN A 326 9.80 18.40 11.47
CA ASN A 326 8.54 19.06 11.78
C ASN A 326 7.48 18.74 10.73
N SER A 327 6.20 18.89 11.08
CA SER A 327 5.10 18.78 10.12
C SER A 327 4.59 20.17 9.77
N ASP A 328 4.69 20.60 8.51
CA ASP A 328 4.33 21.97 8.14
C ASP A 328 3.15 22.08 7.14
N GLU A 329 2.45 23.21 7.15
CA GLU A 329 1.39 23.54 6.20
C GLU A 329 0.19 22.53 6.19
N ILE A 330 -0.08 21.87 7.32
CA ILE A 330 -1.19 20.92 7.47
C ILE A 330 -2.54 21.64 7.36
N SER A 331 -3.46 21.09 6.57
CA SER A 331 -4.79 21.69 6.33
C SER A 331 -5.91 20.72 6.70
N LEU A 332 -6.66 21.00 7.76
CA LEU A 332 -7.76 20.15 8.23
C LEU A 332 -9.12 20.71 7.83
N LEU A 333 -9.82 20.03 6.91
CA LEU A 333 -10.98 20.57 6.19
C LEU A 333 -12.22 19.68 6.33
N ASN A 334 -13.30 20.21 6.91
CA ASN A 334 -14.67 19.67 6.76
C ASN A 334 -14.89 18.17 7.07
N ASN A 335 -13.98 17.50 7.76
CA ASN A 335 -14.12 16.08 8.14
C ASN A 335 -15.36 15.86 9.02
N THR A 336 -15.89 14.65 9.00
CA THR A 336 -16.97 14.23 9.90
C THR A 336 -16.41 13.25 10.90
N MET A 337 -16.33 13.67 12.16
CA MET A 337 -15.77 12.87 13.25
C MET A 337 -16.85 12.54 14.28
N TYR A 338 -16.80 11.33 14.82
CA TYR A 338 -17.74 10.88 15.86
C TYR A 338 -17.10 9.77 16.70
N HIS A 339 -17.17 9.92 18.03
CA HIS A 339 -16.76 8.89 19.00
C HIS A 339 -15.30 8.42 18.76
N ASN A 340 -14.39 9.39 18.63
CA ASN A 340 -12.95 9.13 18.63
C ASN A 340 -12.34 9.59 19.97
N GLY A 341 -11.21 9.02 20.37
CA GLY A 341 -10.48 9.46 21.57
C GLY A 341 -11.05 8.96 22.92
N TYR A 342 -12.07 8.10 22.91
CA TYR A 342 -12.75 7.59 24.11
C TYR A 342 -11.84 6.75 25.04
N ASP A 343 -10.71 6.24 24.55
CA ASP A 343 -9.65 5.61 25.36
C ASP A 343 -8.27 6.13 24.93
N THR A 344 -8.14 7.46 24.92
CA THR A 344 -6.91 8.12 24.44
C THR A 344 -5.71 8.00 25.39
N ILE A 345 -4.51 8.19 24.83
CA ILE A 345 -3.22 8.09 25.53
C ILE A 345 -3.05 9.17 26.61
N PRO A 346 -2.24 8.93 27.66
CA PRO A 346 -2.00 9.90 28.74
C PRO A 346 -1.54 11.27 28.25
N GLU A 347 -0.69 11.31 27.22
CA GLU A 347 -0.09 12.51 26.63
C GLU A 347 -1.17 13.44 26.04
N ALA A 348 -2.15 12.87 25.33
CA ALA A 348 -3.29 13.61 24.80
C ALA A 348 -4.21 14.16 25.91
N LYS A 349 -4.40 13.39 27.00
CA LYS A 349 -5.14 13.84 28.20
C LYS A 349 -4.43 15.01 28.90
N VAL A 350 -3.10 14.97 28.99
CA VAL A 350 -2.28 16.07 29.53
C VAL A 350 -2.39 17.32 28.65
N LEU A 351 -2.32 17.16 27.32
CA LEU A 351 -2.41 18.29 26.39
C LEU A 351 -3.80 18.97 26.43
N LEU A 352 -4.89 18.20 26.44
CA LEU A 352 -6.24 18.73 26.66
C LEU A 352 -6.33 19.51 27.98
N GLY A 353 -5.80 18.93 29.07
CA GLY A 353 -5.78 19.56 30.39
C GLY A 353 -4.99 20.88 30.43
N ALA A 354 -3.87 20.96 29.71
CA ALA A 354 -3.07 22.18 29.58
C ALA A 354 -3.83 23.31 28.84
N GLU A 355 -4.70 22.97 27.89
CA GLU A 355 -5.61 23.91 27.22
C GLU A 355 -6.93 24.15 27.98
N LEU A 356 -7.07 23.62 29.21
CA LEU A 356 -8.29 23.65 30.04
C LEU A 356 -9.53 23.01 29.37
N LYS A 357 -9.31 22.11 28.41
CA LYS A 357 -10.36 21.35 27.71
C LYS A 357 -10.66 20.03 28.44
N GLN A 358 -11.80 19.45 28.13
CA GLN A 358 -12.27 18.14 28.62
C GLN A 358 -12.97 17.41 27.47
N GLY A 359 -12.98 16.08 27.50
CA GLY A 359 -13.65 15.24 26.50
C GLY A 359 -12.70 14.24 25.84
N GLU A 360 -13.20 13.64 24.77
CA GLU A 360 -12.55 12.60 23.97
C GLU A 360 -11.95 13.28 22.72
N PRO A 361 -10.62 13.30 22.51
CA PRO A 361 -10.04 14.11 21.44
C PRO A 361 -10.27 13.51 20.05
N ASP A 362 -10.94 14.28 19.20
CA ASP A 362 -11.00 14.04 17.76
C ASP A 362 -9.66 14.35 17.08
N ILE A 363 -9.02 15.46 17.47
CA ILE A 363 -7.79 15.97 16.84
C ILE A 363 -6.74 16.26 17.93
N VAL A 364 -5.54 15.69 17.77
CA VAL A 364 -4.37 15.95 18.61
C VAL A 364 -3.23 16.45 17.74
N SER A 365 -2.67 17.62 18.06
CA SER A 365 -1.43 18.12 17.47
C SER A 365 -0.39 18.31 18.57
N VAL A 366 0.81 17.74 18.41
CA VAL A 366 1.88 17.82 19.42
C VAL A 366 3.22 18.12 18.76
N GLY A 367 4.13 18.76 19.51
CA GLY A 367 5.43 19.16 18.99
C GLY A 367 5.39 20.41 18.11
N THR A 368 6.37 20.51 17.22
CA THR A 368 6.55 21.64 16.30
C THR A 368 5.76 21.41 15.03
N VAL A 369 4.75 22.26 14.80
CA VAL A 369 3.91 22.23 13.59
C VAL A 369 3.70 23.65 13.10
N ASN A 370 4.25 23.99 11.93
CA ASN A 370 4.24 25.37 11.43
C ASN A 370 3.18 25.58 10.34
N ASN A 371 2.76 26.85 10.15
CA ASN A 371 1.94 27.34 9.02
C ASN A 371 0.63 26.56 8.73
N SER A 372 0.14 25.80 9.71
CA SER A 372 -1.00 24.88 9.55
C SER A 372 -2.33 25.57 9.86
N CYS A 373 -3.44 25.03 9.32
CA CYS A 373 -4.77 25.63 9.42
C CYS A 373 -5.86 24.58 9.69
N ILE A 374 -6.96 25.01 10.30
CA ILE A 374 -8.13 24.17 10.59
C ILE A 374 -9.43 24.90 10.27
N GLN A 375 -10.29 24.27 9.47
CA GLN A 375 -11.61 24.80 9.15
C GLN A 375 -12.65 24.33 10.17
N SER A 376 -13.38 25.29 10.74
CA SER A 376 -14.42 25.06 11.76
C SER A 376 -13.97 24.19 12.95
N PRO A 377 -12.92 24.60 13.69
CA PRO A 377 -12.41 23.85 14.85
C PRO A 377 -13.46 23.63 15.96
N GLU A 378 -14.50 24.48 16.03
CA GLU A 378 -15.62 24.36 16.97
C GLU A 378 -16.46 23.08 16.81
N ARG A 379 -16.27 22.33 15.72
CA ARG A 379 -16.95 21.06 15.43
C ARG A 379 -16.32 19.84 16.11
N TYR A 380 -15.13 19.98 16.69
CA TYR A 380 -14.31 18.85 17.16
C TYR A 380 -13.80 19.09 18.59
N VAL A 381 -13.52 18.03 19.33
CA VAL A 381 -12.70 18.13 20.54
C VAL A 381 -11.22 18.13 20.12
N THR A 382 -10.52 19.24 20.33
CA THR A 382 -9.16 19.42 19.80
C THR A 382 -8.13 19.67 20.90
N ALA A 383 -6.90 19.20 20.69
CA ALA A 383 -5.75 19.45 21.54
C ALA A 383 -4.58 19.99 20.68
N GLY A 384 -3.97 21.12 21.08
CA GLY A 384 -2.74 21.65 20.47
C GLY A 384 -2.88 22.40 19.15
N VAL A 385 -4.09 22.52 18.60
CA VAL A 385 -4.39 23.31 17.37
C VAL A 385 -4.93 24.71 17.67
N SER A 386 -4.94 25.15 18.93
CA SER A 386 -5.62 26.38 19.37
C SER A 386 -5.03 27.68 18.79
N SER A 387 -3.83 27.63 18.21
CA SER A 387 -3.16 28.74 17.51
C SER A 387 -3.39 28.74 15.99
N TRP A 388 -3.99 27.70 15.43
CA TRP A 388 -4.10 27.52 13.98
C TRP A 388 -5.21 28.43 13.41
N PRO A 389 -4.93 29.24 12.36
CA PRO A 389 -5.95 30.03 11.68
C PRO A 389 -6.94 29.16 10.90
N ALA A 390 -8.05 29.77 10.47
CA ALA A 390 -8.93 29.20 9.47
C ALA A 390 -8.19 29.05 8.12
N CYS A 391 -8.50 27.99 7.38
CA CYS A 391 -7.87 27.73 6.09
C CYS A 391 -8.33 28.73 5.01
N GLY A 392 -7.41 29.11 4.11
CA GLY A 392 -7.70 30.01 2.99
C GLY A 392 -8.54 29.39 1.85
N PHE A 393 -8.86 28.10 1.97
CA PHE A 393 -9.60 27.30 1.00
C PHE A 393 -10.45 26.26 1.74
N THR A 394 -11.49 25.73 1.09
CA THR A 394 -12.49 24.86 1.73
C THR A 394 -12.50 23.44 1.21
N ASN A 395 -11.88 23.18 0.06
CA ASN A 395 -11.88 21.89 -0.62
C ASN A 395 -10.73 21.77 -1.64
N THR A 396 -10.43 20.53 -2.03
CA THR A 396 -9.44 20.12 -3.03
C THR A 396 -10.06 19.71 -4.37
N ALA A 397 -11.33 20.04 -4.64
CA ALA A 397 -12.06 19.50 -5.80
C ALA A 397 -11.49 19.90 -7.18
N SER A 398 -10.60 20.91 -7.24
CA SER A 398 -9.83 21.24 -8.45
C SER A 398 -8.69 20.25 -8.74
N VAL A 399 -8.21 19.54 -7.72
CA VAL A 399 -7.20 18.46 -7.85
C VAL A 399 -7.94 17.14 -8.03
N VAL A 400 -8.16 16.75 -9.30
CA VAL A 400 -8.73 15.43 -9.62
C VAL A 400 -7.74 14.33 -9.23
N SER A 401 -6.47 14.52 -9.56
CA SER A 401 -5.37 13.62 -9.22
C SER A 401 -4.04 14.33 -9.40
N TYR A 402 -2.96 13.76 -8.85
CA TYR A 402 -1.58 14.13 -9.14
C TYR A 402 -0.89 13.26 -10.21
N LEU A 403 -1.59 12.26 -10.76
CA LEU A 403 -1.08 11.45 -11.88
C LEU A 403 -0.65 12.33 -13.06
N LEU A 404 0.44 11.95 -13.72
CA LEU A 404 1.02 12.71 -14.82
C LEU A 404 0.19 12.61 -16.10
N GLU A 405 -0.01 13.74 -16.80
CA GLU A 405 -0.67 13.78 -18.11
C GLU A 405 0.06 12.95 -19.18
N THR A 406 1.39 12.83 -19.04
CA THR A 406 2.26 11.99 -19.87
C THR A 406 2.94 10.97 -18.96
N PRO A 407 2.95 9.66 -19.31
CA PRO A 407 3.59 8.64 -18.48
C PRO A 407 5.04 9.01 -18.11
N ALA A 408 5.41 8.77 -16.85
CA ALA A 408 6.76 8.97 -16.36
C ALA A 408 7.75 8.19 -17.26
N PRO A 409 8.88 8.78 -17.68
CA PRO A 409 9.79 8.10 -18.58
C PRO A 409 10.36 6.84 -17.91
N PRO A 410 10.55 5.73 -18.65
CA PRO A 410 11.35 4.61 -18.17
C PRO A 410 12.72 5.11 -17.72
N ARG A 411 13.23 4.55 -16.62
CA ARG A 411 14.53 4.94 -16.07
C ARG A 411 15.63 4.74 -17.11
N SER A 412 16.41 5.80 -17.37
CA SER A 412 17.42 5.76 -18.43
C SER A 412 18.49 4.69 -18.17
N ALA A 413 18.99 4.08 -19.25
CA ALA A 413 20.10 3.12 -19.19
C ALA A 413 21.39 3.74 -18.61
N GLU A 414 21.49 5.08 -18.54
CA GLU A 414 22.58 5.76 -17.84
C GLU A 414 22.43 5.73 -16.32
N LYS A 415 21.20 5.78 -15.80
CA LYS A 415 20.94 5.53 -14.38
C LYS A 415 21.27 4.08 -14.02
N ALA A 416 20.96 3.12 -14.89
CA ALA A 416 21.31 1.71 -14.72
C ALA A 416 22.84 1.44 -14.61
N LYS A 417 23.72 2.39 -14.93
CA LYS A 417 25.17 2.27 -14.71
C LYS A 417 25.56 2.22 -13.23
N ASP A 418 24.76 2.80 -12.33
CA ASP A 418 24.96 2.73 -10.88
C ASP A 418 24.10 1.59 -10.28
N LYS A 419 24.33 0.37 -10.79
CA LYS A 419 23.53 -0.84 -10.49
C LYS A 419 23.39 -1.06 -8.97
N GLY A 420 24.47 -0.82 -8.23
CA GLY A 420 24.52 -0.96 -6.78
C GLY A 420 23.64 0.03 -6.03
N LYS A 421 23.71 1.32 -6.39
CA LYS A 421 22.81 2.34 -5.82
C LYS A 421 21.35 2.02 -6.12
N TYR A 422 21.00 1.70 -7.36
CA TYR A 422 19.59 1.47 -7.69
C TYR A 422 19.02 0.20 -7.06
N ALA A 423 19.82 -0.86 -6.94
CA ALA A 423 19.43 -2.03 -6.16
C ALA A 423 19.24 -1.69 -4.67
N TYR A 424 20.13 -0.89 -4.07
CA TYR A 424 19.93 -0.44 -2.69
C TYR A 424 18.63 0.38 -2.53
N LEU A 425 18.43 1.40 -3.38
CA LEU A 425 17.31 2.33 -3.32
C LEU A 425 15.94 1.73 -3.65
N GLY A 426 15.88 0.65 -4.43
CA GLY A 426 14.63 0.03 -4.87
C GLY A 426 14.29 -1.31 -4.22
N ILE A 427 15.19 -1.84 -3.37
CA ILE A 427 15.07 -3.20 -2.80
C ILE A 427 15.44 -3.20 -1.32
N CYS A 428 16.61 -2.64 -0.98
CA CYS A 428 17.15 -2.75 0.38
C CYS A 428 16.57 -1.69 1.33
N THR A 429 16.27 -0.50 0.83
CA THR A 429 15.91 0.67 1.66
C THR A 429 14.61 0.53 2.43
N GLY A 430 13.61 -0.21 1.95
CA GLY A 430 12.41 -0.53 2.75
C GLY A 430 12.73 -1.27 4.06
N CYS A 431 13.82 -2.05 4.09
CA CYS A 431 14.26 -2.76 5.29
C CYS A 431 15.48 -2.12 5.98
N HIS A 432 16.22 -1.24 5.32
CA HIS A 432 17.53 -0.77 5.77
C HIS A 432 17.69 0.75 5.56
N SER A 433 17.55 1.53 6.63
CA SER A 433 18.04 2.92 6.66
C SER A 433 19.55 2.96 6.97
N TYR A 434 20.19 4.11 6.79
CA TYR A 434 21.64 4.24 7.06
C TYR A 434 21.99 4.08 8.56
N THR A 435 21.31 4.81 9.45
CA THR A 435 21.58 4.94 10.89
C THR A 435 20.50 4.34 11.79
N GLY A 436 19.23 4.38 11.38
CA GLY A 436 18.07 3.96 12.17
C GLY A 436 17.63 2.51 11.93
N ARG A 437 17.00 1.91 12.94
CA ARG A 437 16.35 0.60 12.85
C ARG A 437 15.04 0.72 12.06
N LEU A 438 14.89 -0.11 11.03
CA LEU A 438 13.60 -0.39 10.38
C LEU A 438 13.25 -1.86 10.66
N ILE A 439 12.73 -2.59 9.67
CA ILE A 439 12.57 -4.05 9.74
C ILE A 439 13.93 -4.77 9.84
N GLY A 440 14.96 -4.27 9.16
CA GLY A 440 16.33 -4.77 9.18
C GLY A 440 17.31 -3.88 9.96
N PRO A 441 18.54 -4.36 10.23
CA PRO A 441 19.58 -3.56 10.87
C PRO A 441 20.02 -2.38 9.99
N PRO A 442 20.47 -1.26 10.58
CA PRO A 442 21.01 -0.12 9.84
C PRO A 442 22.22 -0.49 8.97
N VAL A 443 22.44 0.24 7.87
CA VAL A 443 23.60 0.02 6.98
C VAL A 443 24.92 0.15 7.73
N GLN A 444 25.06 1.09 8.66
CA GLN A 444 26.27 1.21 9.50
C GLN A 444 26.56 -0.07 10.32
N VAL A 445 25.51 -0.78 10.76
CA VAL A 445 25.67 -2.06 11.45
C VAL A 445 26.07 -3.16 10.45
N ILE A 446 25.50 -3.17 9.24
CA ILE A 446 25.90 -4.09 8.17
C ILE A 446 27.38 -3.87 7.81
N GLN A 447 27.82 -2.62 7.67
CA GLN A 447 29.23 -2.25 7.48
C GLN A 447 30.12 -2.83 8.59
N SER A 448 29.73 -2.73 9.86
CA SER A 448 30.52 -3.33 10.95
C SER A 448 30.57 -4.87 10.96
N ILE A 449 29.62 -5.54 10.30
CA ILE A 449 29.55 -7.01 10.21
C ILE A 449 30.40 -7.56 9.06
N TYR A 450 30.47 -6.83 7.93
CA TYR A 450 31.14 -7.29 6.71
C TYR A 450 32.43 -6.53 6.38
N MET A 451 32.69 -5.39 7.02
CA MET A 451 33.86 -4.54 6.80
C MET A 451 34.04 -4.25 5.30
N ASP A 452 35.21 -4.53 4.73
CA ASP A 452 35.51 -4.35 3.30
C ASP A 452 35.27 -5.62 2.46
N ASP A 453 34.39 -6.54 2.89
CA ASP A 453 34.06 -7.79 2.18
C ASP A 453 32.66 -7.76 1.51
N PRO A 454 32.53 -7.15 0.32
CA PRO A 454 31.28 -7.16 -0.45
C PRO A 454 30.92 -8.57 -0.94
N LYS A 455 31.88 -9.51 -1.03
CA LYS A 455 31.59 -10.88 -1.47
C LYS A 455 30.84 -11.65 -0.39
N ALA A 456 31.23 -11.51 0.87
CA ALA A 456 30.52 -12.08 2.00
C ALA A 456 29.10 -11.48 2.16
N LEU A 457 28.95 -10.17 1.93
CA LEU A 457 27.63 -9.52 1.94
C LEU A 457 26.76 -9.99 0.75
N ALA A 458 27.28 -10.03 -0.48
CA ALA A 458 26.57 -10.53 -1.66
C ALA A 458 26.15 -12.01 -1.51
N ALA A 459 26.99 -12.84 -0.89
CA ALA A 459 26.68 -14.23 -0.56
C ALA A 459 25.57 -14.36 0.51
N TYR A 460 25.55 -13.45 1.49
CA TYR A 460 24.48 -13.38 2.49
C TYR A 460 23.15 -12.89 1.88
N ILE A 461 23.16 -11.89 1.01
CA ILE A 461 21.98 -11.41 0.27
C ILE A 461 21.38 -12.57 -0.56
N ALA A 462 22.24 -13.40 -1.15
CA ALA A 462 21.83 -14.60 -1.88
C ALA A 462 21.27 -15.71 -0.99
N ASN A 463 21.79 -15.91 0.22
CA ASN A 463 21.40 -16.99 1.13
C ASN A 463 21.44 -16.52 2.59
N PRO A 464 20.45 -15.73 3.04
CA PRO A 464 20.47 -15.14 4.36
C PRO A 464 20.24 -16.20 5.45
N VAL A 465 20.92 -16.01 6.57
CA VAL A 465 20.76 -16.80 7.80
C VAL A 465 20.50 -15.85 8.96
N LYS A 466 19.69 -16.24 9.95
CA LYS A 466 19.42 -15.37 11.11
C LYS A 466 20.72 -15.13 11.89
N LYS A 467 21.33 -13.95 11.73
CA LYS A 467 22.57 -13.54 12.42
C LYS A 467 22.33 -12.86 13.78
N ARG A 468 21.11 -12.39 14.03
CA ARG A 468 20.74 -11.60 15.21
C ARG A 468 19.36 -12.02 15.68
N GLU A 469 19.19 -12.27 16.96
CA GLU A 469 17.90 -12.68 17.53
C GLU A 469 16.88 -11.54 17.59
N ASP A 470 17.35 -10.30 17.72
CA ASP A 470 16.54 -9.08 17.87
C ASP A 470 16.02 -8.50 16.55
N TYR A 471 16.19 -9.21 15.44
CA TYR A 471 15.66 -8.88 14.11
C TYR A 471 14.94 -10.08 13.48
N PRO A 472 13.94 -9.86 12.60
CA PRO A 472 13.36 -10.91 11.77
C PRO A 472 14.41 -11.53 10.83
N ALA A 473 14.11 -12.70 10.28
CA ALA A 473 14.96 -13.31 9.28
C ALA A 473 14.82 -12.57 7.94
N MET A 474 15.94 -12.13 7.36
CA MET A 474 15.95 -11.43 6.07
C MET A 474 15.41 -12.33 4.94
N PRO A 475 14.46 -11.84 4.11
CA PRO A 475 14.05 -12.49 2.87
C PRO A 475 15.21 -12.75 1.90
N LYS A 476 15.22 -13.93 1.27
CA LYS A 476 16.22 -14.32 0.26
C LYS A 476 16.08 -13.48 -1.01
N GLN A 477 17.16 -12.91 -1.51
CA GLN A 477 17.20 -12.04 -2.69
C GLN A 477 17.96 -12.70 -3.86
N ASP A 478 17.80 -14.02 -4.06
CA ASP A 478 18.52 -14.80 -5.06
C ASP A 478 17.96 -14.69 -6.49
N TYR A 479 16.82 -14.02 -6.65
CA TYR A 479 16.31 -13.57 -7.95
C TYR A 479 17.18 -12.48 -8.59
N LEU A 480 17.96 -11.76 -7.78
CA LEU A 480 18.97 -10.83 -8.26
C LEU A 480 20.16 -11.62 -8.82
N ASP A 481 20.63 -11.21 -10.00
CA ASP A 481 21.86 -11.75 -10.57
C ASP A 481 23.08 -11.45 -9.67
N GLU A 482 24.16 -12.21 -9.85
CA GLU A 482 25.35 -12.12 -9.00
C GLU A 482 26.05 -10.76 -9.11
N GLU A 483 26.04 -10.13 -10.28
CA GLU A 483 26.61 -8.80 -10.50
C GLU A 483 25.78 -7.73 -9.76
N THR A 484 24.45 -7.83 -9.76
CA THR A 484 23.56 -6.94 -8.97
C THR A 484 23.84 -7.11 -7.47
N ARG A 485 23.94 -8.35 -6.99
CA ARG A 485 24.26 -8.64 -5.58
C ARG A 485 25.64 -8.16 -5.17
N MET A 486 26.64 -8.21 -6.06
CA MET A 486 27.96 -7.64 -5.81
C MET A 486 27.91 -6.12 -5.78
N ALA A 487 27.31 -5.49 -6.79
CA ALA A 487 27.25 -4.03 -6.90
C ALA A 487 26.50 -3.39 -5.72
N VAL A 488 25.39 -3.99 -5.26
CA VAL A 488 24.67 -3.47 -4.08
C VAL A 488 25.48 -3.65 -2.79
N ALA A 489 26.23 -4.74 -2.66
CA ALA A 489 27.12 -4.95 -1.53
C ALA A 489 28.28 -3.93 -1.52
N GLU A 490 28.94 -3.70 -2.66
CA GLU A 490 29.97 -2.66 -2.82
C GLU A 490 29.43 -1.25 -2.52
N TYR A 491 28.21 -0.95 -2.98
CA TYR A 491 27.54 0.32 -2.69
C TYR A 491 27.23 0.47 -1.19
N MET A 492 26.61 -0.54 -0.56
CA MET A 492 26.27 -0.51 0.86
C MET A 492 27.51 -0.38 1.76
N LEU A 493 28.63 -1.00 1.39
CA LEU A 493 29.87 -0.91 2.18
C LEU A 493 30.64 0.40 1.95
N SER A 494 30.45 1.07 0.81
CA SER A 494 31.02 2.39 0.52
C SER A 494 30.13 3.58 0.89
N LEU A 495 28.88 3.36 1.32
CA LEU A 495 27.98 4.40 1.78
C LEU A 495 28.54 5.17 2.98
N THR A 496 28.74 6.48 2.81
CA THR A 496 29.02 7.44 3.89
C THR A 496 27.92 8.50 3.94
N LYS A 497 27.46 8.84 5.14
CA LYS A 497 26.83 10.14 5.45
C LYS A 497 27.69 10.85 6.48
#